data_AF-A0A6P2FGM9-F1
#
_entry.id   AF-A0A6P2FGM9-F1
#
_cell.length_a   1.000
_cell.length_b   1.000
_cell.length_c   1.000
_cell.angle_alpha   90.00
_cell.angle_beta   90.00
_cell.angle_gamma   90.00
#
_symmetry.space_group_name_H-M   'P 1'
#
loop_
_entity.id
_entity.type
_entity.pdbx_description
1 polymer ?
#
loop_
_entity_poly.entity_id
_entity_poly.type
_entity_poly.pdbx_seq_one_letter_code
_entity_poly.pdbx_strand_id
1 'polypeptide(L)'
;MPQTITEQLSREQQIAALEKEWATNPRWKGIKRGYSAADVVRLRGSFPIEYTIARRGAEKLWDLVNNEPYVNCLGALTGGQAMQQVKAGIKAIYLSGWQVAADNNSYAAMYPDQSLYPVDSVPTVVERINNTFRRADEIQWSKGTNPGDKGYVDYFAPIVADAEAGFGGVLNGFELMKAMIKAGAGGVHFEDQLASVKKCGHMGGKVLVPTTEAVQKLIAARMAADVCGTPTLVIARTDAEAADLLTSDYDENDKPFLTGERTAEGFYKTKKGIDQAISRAIAYAHYADLVWCETGTPDLEFARKFAEAVHKVHPGKMLAYNCSPSFNWKKNLDDATIAKFQKELGAMGYKYQFITLAGIHSMWFNMFDLAQDYVQRGMSAYVEKVQEPEFAARDRGYTFVSHQQEVGTGYFDEVTTVIQGGKSSVTALTGSTEEEQFH
;
A
#
# COMPACT_ATOMS: atom_id res chain seq x y z
N MET A 1 -31.04 -11.27 -20.48
CA MET A 1 -30.59 -12.62 -20.90
C MET A 1 -29.08 -12.57 -21.01
N PRO A 2 -28.33 -13.42 -20.29
CA PRO A 2 -26.88 -13.36 -20.32
C PRO A 2 -26.41 -13.71 -21.73
N GLN A 3 -25.55 -12.87 -22.31
CA GLN A 3 -24.83 -13.23 -23.52
C GLN A 3 -24.10 -14.55 -23.26
N THR A 4 -24.34 -15.52 -24.14
CA THR A 4 -23.80 -16.86 -24.10
C THR A 4 -22.28 -16.86 -23.95
N ILE A 5 -21.76 -17.80 -23.15
CA ILE A 5 -20.35 -18.09 -22.81
C ILE A 5 -19.46 -18.45 -24.03
N THR A 6 -19.90 -18.24 -25.27
CA THR A 6 -19.37 -18.95 -26.45
C THR A 6 -18.71 -18.15 -27.56
N GLU A 7 -18.48 -16.84 -27.43
CA GLU A 7 -17.55 -16.14 -28.34
C GLU A 7 -16.47 -15.41 -27.54
N GLN A 8 -15.36 -16.11 -27.30
CA GLN A 8 -14.10 -15.43 -26.98
C GLN A 8 -13.70 -14.60 -28.21
N LEU A 9 -13.50 -13.30 -28.02
CA LEU A 9 -12.96 -12.41 -29.04
C LEU A 9 -11.71 -13.04 -29.68
N SER A 10 -11.53 -12.87 -30.99
CA SER A 10 -10.27 -13.27 -31.65
C SER A 10 -9.08 -12.50 -31.04
N ARG A 11 -7.85 -12.98 -31.25
CA ARG A 11 -6.67 -12.24 -30.77
C ARG A 11 -6.63 -10.82 -31.34
N GLU A 12 -6.97 -10.64 -32.61
CA GLU A 12 -7.03 -9.33 -33.28
C GLU A 12 -8.08 -8.42 -32.64
N GLN A 13 -9.26 -8.95 -32.33
CA GLN A 13 -10.31 -8.19 -31.64
C GLN A 13 -9.90 -7.79 -30.22
N GLN A 14 -9.22 -8.69 -29.50
CA GLN A 14 -8.67 -8.41 -28.16
C GLN A 14 -7.60 -7.30 -28.20
N ILE A 15 -6.72 -7.34 -29.21
CA ILE A 15 -5.69 -6.31 -29.42
C ILE A 15 -6.34 -4.96 -29.70
N ALA A 16 -7.27 -4.91 -30.66
CA ALA A 16 -7.98 -3.68 -31.02
C ALA A 16 -8.77 -3.10 -29.84
N ALA A 17 -9.36 -3.94 -28.98
CA ALA A 17 -10.06 -3.50 -27.79
C ALA A 17 -9.11 -2.83 -26.78
N LEU A 18 -7.94 -3.43 -26.51
CA LEU A 18 -6.92 -2.84 -25.63
C LEU A 18 -6.34 -1.54 -26.18
N GLU A 19 -6.05 -1.49 -27.49
CA GLU A 19 -5.55 -0.27 -28.14
C GLU A 19 -6.57 0.87 -28.02
N LYS A 20 -7.85 0.57 -28.27
CA LYS A 20 -8.94 1.53 -28.09
C LYS A 20 -9.04 1.99 -26.64
N GLU A 21 -8.97 1.07 -25.68
CA GLU A 21 -9.02 1.40 -24.26
C GLU A 21 -7.88 2.34 -23.87
N TRP A 22 -6.63 2.00 -24.21
CA TRP A 22 -5.46 2.82 -23.91
C TRP A 22 -5.50 4.20 -24.57
N ALA A 23 -6.08 4.30 -25.76
CA ALA A 23 -6.19 5.57 -26.48
C ALA A 23 -7.31 6.48 -25.95
N THR A 24 -8.39 5.92 -25.40
CA THR A 24 -9.63 6.68 -25.12
C THR A 24 -9.96 6.81 -23.64
N ASN A 25 -9.52 5.89 -22.78
CA ASN A 25 -9.82 5.94 -21.36
C ASN A 25 -8.89 6.96 -20.65
N PRO A 26 -9.44 7.98 -19.96
CA PRO A 26 -8.63 8.99 -19.27
C PRO A 26 -7.69 8.43 -18.20
N ARG A 27 -7.96 7.23 -17.66
CA ARG A 27 -7.06 6.50 -16.75
C ARG A 27 -5.65 6.35 -17.31
N TRP A 28 -5.51 6.25 -18.62
CA TRP A 28 -4.24 5.99 -19.31
C TRP A 28 -3.58 7.25 -19.87
N LYS A 29 -4.16 8.44 -19.65
CA LYS A 29 -3.62 9.71 -20.15
C LYS A 29 -2.20 9.95 -19.64
N GLY A 30 -1.26 10.06 -20.57
CA GLY A 30 0.16 10.36 -20.28
C GLY A 30 1.00 9.16 -19.84
N ILE A 31 0.41 7.97 -19.75
CA ILE A 31 1.12 6.72 -19.43
C ILE A 31 1.76 6.15 -20.70
N LYS A 32 3.07 5.91 -20.66
CA LYS A 32 3.83 5.23 -21.71
C LYS A 32 4.02 3.76 -21.37
N ARG A 33 4.03 2.92 -22.40
CA ARG A 33 4.31 1.48 -22.32
C ARG A 33 5.51 1.17 -23.20
N GLY A 34 6.39 0.28 -22.72
CA GLY A 34 7.55 -0.22 -23.48
C GLY A 34 7.21 -1.41 -24.39
N TYR A 35 5.93 -1.69 -24.60
CA TYR A 35 5.40 -2.86 -25.30
C TYR A 35 4.04 -2.52 -25.94
N SER A 36 3.57 -3.41 -26.83
CA SER A 36 2.30 -3.26 -27.55
C SER A 36 1.14 -3.99 -26.88
N ALA A 37 -0.10 -3.66 -27.28
CA ALA A 37 -1.28 -4.45 -26.90
C ALA A 37 -1.20 -5.91 -27.42
N ALA A 38 -0.56 -6.11 -28.58
CA ALA A 38 -0.28 -7.44 -29.12
C ALA A 38 0.62 -8.26 -28.19
N ASP A 39 1.61 -7.66 -27.55
CA ASP A 39 2.45 -8.34 -26.55
C ASP A 39 1.64 -8.78 -25.34
N VAL A 40 0.74 -7.94 -24.85
CA VAL A 40 -0.17 -8.27 -23.73
C VAL A 40 -1.05 -9.46 -24.09
N VAL A 41 -1.74 -9.41 -25.23
CA VAL A 41 -2.62 -10.51 -25.67
C VAL A 41 -1.83 -11.80 -25.91
N ARG A 42 -0.60 -11.70 -26.43
CA ARG A 42 0.29 -12.86 -26.66
C ARG A 42 0.74 -13.52 -25.36
N LEU A 43 0.97 -12.74 -24.30
CA LEU A 43 1.58 -13.21 -23.04
C LEU A 43 0.57 -13.46 -21.90
N ARG A 44 -0.70 -13.07 -22.05
CA ARG A 44 -1.71 -13.22 -20.98
C ARG A 44 -2.40 -14.58 -20.88
N GLY A 45 -2.11 -15.50 -21.80
CA GLY A 45 -2.79 -16.80 -21.89
C GLY A 45 -4.15 -16.73 -22.59
N SER A 46 -4.79 -17.89 -22.80
CA SER A 46 -6.06 -18.02 -23.54
C SER A 46 -7.32 -17.89 -22.67
N PHE A 47 -7.17 -17.91 -21.35
CA PHE A 47 -8.27 -17.85 -20.40
C PHE A 47 -8.09 -16.64 -19.47
N PRO A 48 -8.91 -15.58 -19.64
CA PRO A 48 -8.87 -14.44 -18.74
C PRO A 48 -9.28 -14.84 -17.32
N ILE A 49 -8.43 -14.53 -16.34
CA ILE A 49 -8.72 -14.67 -14.92
C ILE A 49 -9.15 -13.30 -14.39
N GLU A 50 -10.30 -13.22 -13.75
CA GLU A 50 -10.78 -11.98 -13.15
C GLU A 50 -10.17 -11.75 -11.77
N TYR A 51 -9.74 -10.51 -11.49
CA TYR A 51 -9.13 -10.10 -10.23
C TYR A 51 -9.99 -9.02 -9.56
N THR A 52 -11.20 -9.40 -9.16
CA THR A 52 -12.27 -8.48 -8.72
C THR A 52 -11.83 -7.49 -7.65
N ILE A 53 -11.14 -7.94 -6.60
CA ILE A 53 -10.72 -7.08 -5.48
C ILE A 53 -9.66 -6.07 -5.95
N ALA A 54 -8.68 -6.50 -6.74
CA ALA A 54 -7.65 -5.61 -7.28
C ALA A 54 -8.23 -4.57 -8.24
N ARG A 55 -9.15 -4.99 -9.14
CA ARG A 55 -9.84 -4.06 -10.06
C ARG A 55 -10.59 -2.99 -9.28
N ARG A 56 -11.48 -3.41 -8.37
CA ARG A 56 -12.28 -2.49 -7.55
C ARG A 56 -11.39 -1.58 -6.70
N GLY A 57 -10.36 -2.12 -6.06
CA GLY A 57 -9.41 -1.35 -5.27
C GLY A 57 -8.67 -0.31 -6.11
N ALA A 58 -8.19 -0.68 -7.29
CA ALA A 58 -7.49 0.24 -8.19
C ALA A 58 -8.40 1.37 -8.70
N GLU A 59 -9.63 1.05 -9.10
CA GLU A 59 -10.62 2.04 -9.54
C GLU A 59 -10.98 3.01 -8.40
N LYS A 60 -11.27 2.47 -7.20
CA LYS A 60 -11.56 3.29 -6.01
C LYS A 60 -10.36 4.16 -5.61
N LEU A 61 -9.14 3.64 -5.66
CA LEU A 61 -7.94 4.42 -5.35
C LEU A 61 -7.76 5.55 -6.37
N TRP A 62 -7.94 5.26 -7.65
CA TRP A 62 -7.88 6.26 -8.72
C TRP A 62 -8.90 7.37 -8.50
N ASP A 63 -10.14 7.02 -8.15
CA ASP A 63 -11.18 8.01 -7.85
C ASP A 63 -10.82 8.87 -6.64
N LEU A 64 -10.30 8.26 -5.57
CA LEU A 64 -9.90 8.99 -4.36
C LEU A 64 -8.78 10.00 -4.64
N VAL A 65 -7.70 9.60 -5.34
CA VAL A 65 -6.56 10.52 -5.59
C VAL A 65 -6.89 11.65 -6.57
N ASN A 66 -7.93 11.49 -7.40
CA ASN A 66 -8.39 12.53 -8.32
C ASN A 66 -9.43 13.47 -7.69
N ASN A 67 -10.28 12.98 -6.79
CA ASN A 67 -11.45 13.73 -6.31
C ASN A 67 -11.35 14.21 -4.85
N GLU A 68 -10.40 13.70 -4.06
CA GLU A 68 -10.10 14.22 -2.73
C GLU A 68 -8.98 15.27 -2.78
N PRO A 69 -8.90 16.22 -1.82
CA PRO A 69 -7.75 17.11 -1.69
C PRO A 69 -6.44 16.32 -1.61
N TYR A 70 -6.44 15.26 -0.81
CA TYR A 70 -5.43 14.22 -0.69
C TYR A 70 -6.04 13.00 0.02
N VAL A 71 -5.40 11.84 -0.14
CA VAL A 71 -5.73 10.60 0.56
C VAL A 71 -4.65 10.35 1.59
N ASN A 72 -5.00 10.33 2.88
CA ASN A 72 -4.07 9.96 3.95
C ASN A 72 -4.39 8.57 4.50
N CYS A 73 -3.34 7.86 4.92
CA CYS A 73 -3.48 6.52 5.48
C CYS A 73 -2.32 6.16 6.42
N LEU A 74 -2.45 5.00 7.07
CA LEU A 74 -1.51 4.49 8.05
C LEU A 74 -1.04 3.10 7.62
N GLY A 75 0.22 2.78 7.89
CA GLY A 75 0.76 1.45 7.67
C GLY A 75 0.09 0.41 8.57
N ALA A 76 -0.51 -0.62 7.99
CA ALA A 76 -1.06 -1.77 8.71
C ALA A 76 -0.24 -3.04 8.43
N LEU A 77 0.12 -3.79 9.47
CA LEU A 77 0.77 -5.10 9.35
C LEU A 77 -0.16 -6.27 9.68
N THR A 78 -1.38 -6.01 10.18
CA THR A 78 -2.39 -7.04 10.42
C THR A 78 -3.74 -6.65 9.82
N GLY A 79 -4.58 -7.65 9.54
CA GLY A 79 -5.96 -7.41 9.09
C GLY A 79 -6.80 -6.65 10.12
N GLY A 80 -6.62 -6.93 11.42
CA GLY A 80 -7.32 -6.21 12.48
C GLY A 80 -6.98 -4.72 12.53
N GLN A 81 -5.70 -4.35 12.36
CA GLN A 81 -5.29 -2.95 12.24
C GLN A 81 -5.97 -2.27 11.05
N ALA A 82 -5.94 -2.90 9.86
CA ALA A 82 -6.57 -2.34 8.67
C ALA A 82 -8.09 -2.17 8.86
N MET A 83 -8.77 -3.16 9.45
CA MET A 83 -10.20 -3.09 9.74
C MET A 83 -10.54 -1.94 10.70
N GLN A 84 -9.81 -1.76 11.79
CA GLN A 84 -10.05 -0.65 12.71
C GLN A 84 -9.74 0.71 12.07
N GLN A 85 -8.74 0.80 11.20
CA GLN A 85 -8.47 2.01 10.41
C GLN A 85 -9.67 2.39 9.54
N VAL A 86 -10.26 1.44 8.80
CA VAL A 86 -11.43 1.71 7.95
C VAL A 86 -12.65 2.10 8.77
N LYS A 87 -12.89 1.45 9.91
CA LYS A 87 -13.97 1.83 10.85
C LYS A 87 -13.80 3.25 11.39
N ALA A 88 -12.56 3.69 11.60
CA ALA A 88 -12.24 5.05 12.00
C ALA A 88 -12.36 6.10 10.87
N GLY A 89 -12.66 5.66 9.63
CA GLY A 89 -12.86 6.54 8.48
C GLY A 89 -11.67 6.66 7.54
N ILE A 90 -10.60 5.87 7.72
CA ILE A 90 -9.48 5.83 6.76
C ILE A 90 -9.97 5.23 5.43
N LYS A 91 -9.72 5.94 4.32
CA LYS A 91 -10.24 5.60 2.99
C LYS A 91 -9.32 4.69 2.16
N ALA A 92 -8.07 4.48 2.58
CA ALA A 92 -7.07 3.64 1.91
C ALA A 92 -6.10 3.04 2.94
N ILE A 93 -5.49 1.89 2.66
CA ILE A 93 -4.51 1.25 3.55
C ILE A 93 -3.13 1.29 2.91
N TYR A 94 -2.12 1.64 3.70
CA TYR A 94 -0.72 1.42 3.32
C TYR A 94 -0.25 0.09 3.91
N LEU A 95 0.39 -0.75 3.10
CA LEU A 95 1.04 -1.98 3.56
C LEU A 95 2.55 -1.83 3.41
N SER A 96 3.22 -1.68 4.55
CA SER A 96 4.65 -1.36 4.65
C SER A 96 5.53 -2.61 4.56
N GLY A 97 6.50 -2.63 3.65
CA GLY A 97 7.52 -3.68 3.56
C GLY A 97 8.39 -3.72 4.80
N TRP A 98 8.68 -2.56 5.40
CA TRP A 98 9.38 -2.45 6.69
C TRP A 98 8.62 -3.17 7.81
N GLN A 99 7.30 -2.98 7.93
CA GLN A 99 6.53 -3.64 9.00
C GLN A 99 6.42 -5.16 8.76
N VAL A 100 6.33 -5.58 7.50
CA VAL A 100 6.39 -6.99 7.11
C VAL A 100 7.75 -7.60 7.50
N ALA A 101 8.87 -6.94 7.20
CA ALA A 101 10.19 -7.36 7.63
C ALA A 101 10.28 -7.49 9.15
N ALA A 102 9.75 -6.52 9.88
CA ALA A 102 9.84 -6.47 11.33
C ALA A 102 9.04 -7.59 12.03
N ASP A 103 7.81 -7.87 11.60
CA ASP A 103 6.88 -8.64 12.45
C ASP A 103 5.80 -9.45 11.72
N ASN A 104 5.77 -9.49 10.38
CA ASN A 104 4.76 -10.28 9.66
C ASN A 104 5.21 -10.75 8.27
N ASN A 105 6.34 -11.45 8.19
CA ASN A 105 6.84 -12.06 6.96
C ASN A 105 6.75 -13.59 6.98
N SER A 106 6.78 -14.21 5.80
CA SER A 106 6.64 -15.66 5.60
C SER A 106 7.80 -16.48 6.18
N TYR A 107 8.96 -15.87 6.46
CA TYR A 107 10.06 -16.55 7.16
C TYR A 107 9.85 -16.58 8.69
N ALA A 108 8.87 -15.82 9.19
CA ALA A 108 8.53 -15.73 10.61
C ALA A 108 9.71 -15.30 11.50
N ALA A 109 10.52 -14.35 11.03
CA ALA A 109 11.58 -13.73 11.84
C ALA A 109 11.50 -12.20 11.82
N MET A 110 12.06 -11.57 12.85
CA MET A 110 12.23 -10.12 12.87
C MET A 110 13.46 -9.73 12.03
N TYR A 111 13.23 -8.94 11.00
CA TYR A 111 14.27 -8.43 10.11
C TYR A 111 14.33 -6.90 10.09
N PRO A 112 15.52 -6.31 9.85
CA PRO A 112 15.60 -4.95 9.37
C PRO A 112 15.08 -4.85 7.93
N ASP A 113 14.70 -3.64 7.53
CA ASP A 113 14.19 -3.34 6.18
C ASP A 113 15.32 -3.32 5.13
N GLN A 114 15.68 -4.52 4.66
CA GLN A 114 16.75 -4.77 3.71
C GLN A 114 16.42 -5.89 2.69
N SER A 115 15.15 -6.10 2.37
CA SER A 115 14.69 -7.16 1.44
C SER A 115 15.15 -8.58 1.83
N LEU A 116 15.30 -8.86 3.13
CA LEU A 116 15.76 -10.17 3.62
C LEU A 116 14.67 -11.23 3.61
N TYR A 117 13.41 -10.81 3.71
CA TYR A 117 12.28 -11.71 3.83
C TYR A 117 11.87 -12.32 2.47
N PRO A 118 11.18 -13.47 2.46
CA PRO A 118 10.68 -14.10 1.24
C PRO A 118 9.73 -13.19 0.46
N VAL A 119 9.91 -13.09 -0.87
CA VAL A 119 9.18 -12.16 -1.76
C VAL A 119 7.65 -12.28 -1.71
N ASP A 120 7.10 -13.42 -1.28
CA ASP A 120 5.66 -13.67 -1.11
C ASP A 120 5.06 -13.05 0.17
N SER A 121 5.89 -12.51 1.07
CA SER A 121 5.46 -12.01 2.38
C SER A 121 4.46 -10.87 2.26
N VAL A 122 4.78 -9.81 1.50
CA VAL A 122 3.85 -8.67 1.32
C VAL A 122 2.56 -9.11 0.62
N PRO A 123 2.57 -9.87 -0.51
CA PRO A 123 1.35 -10.44 -1.08
C PRO A 123 0.48 -11.21 -0.08
N THR A 124 1.10 -12.02 0.80
CA THR A 124 0.39 -12.77 1.84
C THR A 124 -0.32 -11.84 2.84
N VAL A 125 0.29 -10.71 3.19
CA VAL A 125 -0.36 -9.72 4.06
C VAL A 125 -1.46 -8.93 3.34
N VAL A 126 -1.31 -8.63 2.04
CA VAL A 126 -2.40 -8.06 1.22
C VAL A 126 -3.62 -8.98 1.27
N GLU A 127 -3.42 -10.28 1.02
CA GLU A 127 -4.49 -11.28 1.06
C GLU A 127 -5.12 -11.37 2.45
N ARG A 128 -4.29 -11.36 3.51
CA ARG A 128 -4.78 -11.36 4.90
C ARG A 128 -5.68 -10.15 5.20
N ILE A 129 -5.28 -8.95 4.80
CA ILE A 129 -6.09 -7.73 5.00
C ILE A 129 -7.42 -7.83 4.25
N ASN A 130 -7.40 -8.22 2.97
CA ASN A 130 -8.61 -8.39 2.18
C ASN A 130 -9.56 -9.47 2.72
N ASN A 131 -9.01 -10.57 3.27
CA ASN A 131 -9.80 -11.60 3.95
C ASN A 131 -10.45 -11.07 5.23
N THR A 132 -9.77 -10.20 6.00
CA THR A 132 -10.39 -9.53 7.15
C THR A 132 -11.49 -8.56 6.72
N PHE A 133 -11.29 -7.77 5.67
CA PHE A 133 -12.33 -6.92 5.11
C PHE A 133 -13.55 -7.71 4.64
N ARG A 134 -13.33 -8.85 3.98
CA ARG A 134 -14.43 -9.76 3.61
C ARG A 134 -15.20 -10.26 4.82
N ARG A 135 -14.53 -10.70 5.89
CA ARG A 135 -15.21 -11.16 7.11
C ARG A 135 -16.02 -10.02 7.76
N ALA A 136 -15.45 -8.83 7.84
CA ALA A 136 -16.14 -7.67 8.42
C ALA A 136 -17.39 -7.28 7.61
N ASP A 137 -17.29 -7.31 6.27
CA ASP A 137 -18.43 -7.07 5.37
C ASP A 137 -19.49 -8.18 5.46
N GLU A 138 -19.09 -9.45 5.54
CA GLU A 138 -19.98 -10.60 5.76
C GLU A 138 -20.79 -10.46 7.07
N ILE A 139 -20.14 -10.04 8.17
CA ILE A 139 -20.78 -9.81 9.47
C ILE A 139 -21.79 -8.64 9.39
N GLN A 140 -21.41 -7.55 8.72
CA GLN A 140 -22.29 -6.41 8.52
C GLN A 140 -23.50 -6.78 7.66
N TRP A 141 -23.25 -7.48 6.55
CA TRP A 141 -24.28 -7.88 5.59
C TRP A 141 -25.28 -8.86 6.20
N SER A 142 -24.82 -9.82 7.02
CA SER A 142 -25.70 -10.78 7.70
C SER A 142 -26.66 -10.11 8.68
N LYS A 143 -26.32 -8.91 9.18
CA LYS A 143 -27.19 -8.09 10.05
C LYS A 143 -28.19 -7.24 9.27
N GLY A 144 -28.19 -7.32 7.93
CA GLY A 144 -29.08 -6.54 7.06
C GLY A 144 -28.67 -5.07 6.89
N THR A 145 -27.43 -4.70 7.23
CA THR A 145 -26.91 -3.34 7.04
C THR A 145 -26.49 -3.15 5.58
N ASN A 146 -27.21 -2.30 4.85
CA ASN A 146 -27.03 -2.06 3.43
C ASN A 146 -26.18 -0.80 3.16
N PRO A 147 -25.58 -0.67 1.97
CA PRO A 147 -24.98 0.59 1.53
C PRO A 147 -25.98 1.76 1.66
N GLY A 148 -25.59 2.78 2.43
CA GLY A 148 -26.41 3.96 2.73
C GLY A 148 -27.10 3.95 4.10
N ASP A 149 -27.15 2.79 4.78
CA ASP A 149 -27.69 2.70 6.13
C ASP A 149 -26.76 3.38 7.15
N LYS A 150 -27.34 3.88 8.25
CA LYS A 150 -26.56 4.43 9.36
C LYS A 150 -25.68 3.33 9.95
N GLY A 151 -24.37 3.54 9.96
CA GLY A 151 -23.40 2.57 10.47
C GLY A 151 -22.84 1.61 9.42
N TYR A 152 -23.24 1.73 8.15
CA TYR A 152 -22.59 1.02 7.05
C TYR A 152 -21.13 1.47 6.89
N VAL A 153 -20.22 0.50 6.82
CA VAL A 153 -18.80 0.69 6.54
C VAL A 153 -18.45 -0.02 5.24
N ASP A 154 -17.85 0.72 4.29
CA ASP A 154 -17.24 0.12 3.11
C ASP A 154 -15.84 -0.41 3.45
N TYR A 155 -15.80 -1.66 3.94
CA TYR A 155 -14.58 -2.28 4.45
C TYR A 155 -13.48 -2.46 3.41
N PHE A 156 -13.83 -2.63 2.13
CA PHE A 156 -12.86 -2.84 1.06
C PHE A 156 -12.22 -1.51 0.64
N ALA A 157 -11.42 -0.94 1.54
CA ALA A 157 -10.53 0.16 1.23
C ALA A 157 -9.38 -0.33 0.33
N PRO A 158 -8.96 0.45 -0.68
CA PRO A 158 -7.83 0.08 -1.52
C PRO A 158 -6.54 -0.03 -0.71
N ILE A 159 -5.78 -1.08 -0.99
CA ILE A 159 -4.46 -1.31 -0.40
C ILE A 159 -3.39 -0.83 -1.38
N VAL A 160 -2.49 0.04 -0.92
CA VAL A 160 -1.24 0.38 -1.60
C VAL A 160 -0.11 -0.38 -0.92
N ALA A 161 0.51 -1.31 -1.65
CA ALA A 161 1.49 -2.24 -1.12
C ALA A 161 2.92 -1.93 -1.56
N ASP A 162 3.86 -2.25 -0.68
CA ASP A 162 5.30 -2.09 -0.88
C ASP A 162 5.89 -3.28 -1.66
N ALA A 163 6.39 -3.01 -2.87
CA ALA A 163 7.14 -4.01 -3.64
C ALA A 163 8.66 -3.81 -3.53
N GLU A 164 9.11 -2.92 -2.64
CA GLU A 164 10.52 -2.58 -2.40
C GLU A 164 11.26 -2.29 -3.72
N ALA A 165 12.45 -2.86 -3.87
CA ALA A 165 13.24 -2.84 -5.10
C ALA A 165 12.83 -3.95 -6.10
N GLY A 166 11.70 -4.64 -5.89
CA GLY A 166 11.20 -5.72 -6.75
C GLY A 166 11.91 -7.07 -6.58
N PHE A 167 12.70 -7.26 -5.50
CA PHE A 167 13.37 -8.53 -5.15
C PHE A 167 14.28 -9.12 -6.24
N GLY A 168 14.77 -8.28 -7.16
CA GLY A 168 15.68 -8.70 -8.23
C GLY A 168 15.51 -7.85 -9.49
N GLY A 169 15.52 -8.51 -10.64
CA GLY A 169 15.40 -7.87 -11.95
C GLY A 169 13.94 -7.68 -12.39
N VAL A 170 13.75 -7.38 -13.68
CA VAL A 170 12.42 -7.11 -14.26
C VAL A 170 11.44 -8.28 -14.12
N LEU A 171 11.92 -9.53 -14.15
CA LEU A 171 11.06 -10.71 -14.00
C LEU A 171 10.57 -10.88 -12.56
N ASN A 172 11.42 -10.59 -11.58
CA ASN A 172 11.01 -10.58 -10.16
C ASN A 172 9.95 -9.49 -9.92
N GLY A 173 10.17 -8.28 -10.47
CA GLY A 173 9.18 -7.20 -10.40
C GLY A 173 7.84 -7.53 -11.08
N PHE A 174 7.88 -8.20 -12.23
CA PHE A 174 6.68 -8.67 -12.95
C PHE A 174 5.88 -9.69 -12.13
N GLU A 175 6.54 -10.74 -11.61
CA GLU A 175 5.84 -11.76 -10.82
C GLU A 175 5.36 -11.23 -9.46
N LEU A 176 6.11 -10.34 -8.81
CA LEU A 176 5.68 -9.69 -7.58
C LEU A 176 4.42 -8.84 -7.83
N MET A 177 4.40 -8.04 -8.89
CA MET A 177 3.20 -7.27 -9.24
C MET A 177 1.98 -8.17 -9.51
N LYS A 178 2.15 -9.29 -10.22
CA LYS A 178 1.08 -10.28 -10.40
C LYS A 178 0.61 -10.87 -9.07
N ALA A 179 1.52 -11.18 -8.15
CA ALA A 179 1.18 -11.69 -6.83
C ALA A 179 0.40 -10.65 -6.00
N MET A 180 0.79 -9.37 -6.04
CA MET A 180 0.05 -8.28 -5.40
C MET A 180 -1.37 -8.13 -5.98
N ILE A 181 -1.51 -8.19 -7.30
CA ILE A 181 -2.81 -8.13 -7.97
C ILE A 181 -3.68 -9.34 -7.59
N LYS A 182 -3.11 -10.54 -7.61
CA LYS A 182 -3.81 -11.76 -7.20
C LYS A 182 -4.32 -11.65 -5.76
N ALA A 183 -3.53 -11.05 -4.87
CA ALA A 183 -3.90 -10.83 -3.47
C ALA A 183 -4.91 -9.68 -3.27
N GLY A 184 -5.15 -8.85 -4.28
CA GLY A 184 -6.13 -7.76 -4.24
C GLY A 184 -5.58 -6.36 -3.94
N ALA A 185 -4.31 -6.08 -4.25
CA ALA A 185 -3.75 -4.73 -4.12
C ALA A 185 -4.33 -3.76 -5.17
N GLY A 186 -4.69 -2.54 -4.75
CA GLY A 186 -5.17 -1.47 -5.63
C GLY A 186 -4.05 -0.62 -6.22
N GLY A 187 -2.93 -0.51 -5.50
CA GLY A 187 -1.71 0.15 -5.96
C GLY A 187 -0.46 -0.53 -5.42
N VAL A 188 0.66 -0.37 -6.11
CA VAL A 188 1.95 -0.94 -5.73
C VAL A 188 3.06 0.07 -6.01
N HIS A 189 3.99 0.23 -5.08
CA HIS A 189 5.16 1.08 -5.28
C HIS A 189 6.45 0.29 -5.46
N PHE A 190 7.32 0.79 -6.33
CA PHE A 190 8.66 0.25 -6.59
C PHE A 190 9.70 1.36 -6.42
N GLU A 191 10.85 1.02 -5.84
CA GLU A 191 11.96 1.95 -5.63
C GLU A 191 13.18 1.65 -6.50
N ASP A 192 13.99 2.67 -6.78
CA ASP A 192 15.15 2.63 -7.66
C ASP A 192 16.45 2.19 -6.96
N GLN A 193 16.35 1.40 -5.90
CA GLN A 193 17.48 0.78 -5.23
C GLN A 193 17.89 -0.56 -5.86
N LEU A 194 19.14 -0.96 -5.65
CA LEU A 194 19.64 -2.31 -5.92
C LEU A 194 19.08 -3.29 -4.89
N ALA A 195 18.28 -4.26 -5.34
CA ALA A 195 17.56 -5.18 -4.45
C ALA A 195 18.47 -5.96 -3.47
N SER A 196 19.64 -6.42 -3.91
CA SER A 196 20.56 -7.20 -3.06
C SER A 196 21.18 -6.41 -1.90
N VAL A 197 21.05 -5.07 -1.91
CA VAL A 197 21.54 -4.18 -0.86
C VAL A 197 20.50 -3.14 -0.48
N LYS A 198 19.21 -3.42 -0.71
CA LYS A 198 18.10 -2.53 -0.35
C LYS A 198 18.19 -2.08 1.10
N LYS A 199 17.75 -0.85 1.37
CA LYS A 199 17.62 -0.30 2.71
C LYS A 199 16.29 0.43 2.89
N CYS A 200 15.89 0.65 4.14
CA CYS A 200 14.95 1.70 4.48
C CYS A 200 15.45 3.04 3.93
N GLY A 201 14.53 3.84 3.40
CA GLY A 201 14.84 5.13 2.80
C GLY A 201 15.53 6.14 3.74
N HIS A 202 15.45 5.92 5.05
CA HIS A 202 16.06 6.73 6.11
C HIS A 202 17.37 6.14 6.67
N MET A 203 17.91 5.08 6.05
CA MET A 203 19.20 4.49 6.40
C MET A 203 20.30 4.93 5.42
N GLY A 204 21.55 4.92 5.88
CA GLY A 204 22.73 5.10 5.01
C GLY A 204 23.04 3.85 4.18
N GLY A 205 23.96 3.99 3.22
CA GLY A 205 24.43 2.86 2.38
C GLY A 205 23.44 2.41 1.31
N LYS A 206 22.54 3.29 0.87
CA LYS A 206 21.62 3.05 -0.25
C LYS A 206 22.40 3.06 -1.57
N VAL A 207 22.14 2.06 -2.42
CA VAL A 207 22.73 1.96 -3.76
C VAL A 207 21.60 2.06 -4.78
N LEU A 208 21.65 3.09 -5.62
CA LEU A 208 20.73 3.27 -6.74
C LEU A 208 21.07 2.29 -7.88
N VAL A 209 20.05 1.87 -8.63
CA VAL A 209 20.23 1.35 -9.98
C VAL A 209 20.16 2.49 -11.01
N PRO A 210 20.68 2.32 -12.23
CA PRO A 210 20.55 3.29 -13.30
C PRO A 210 19.08 3.61 -13.58
N THR A 211 18.83 4.84 -14.01
CA THR A 211 17.48 5.37 -14.27
C THR A 211 16.70 4.44 -15.22
N THR A 212 17.35 3.93 -16.26
CA THR A 212 16.77 3.00 -17.23
C THR A 212 16.35 1.68 -16.59
N GLU A 213 17.12 1.13 -15.65
CA GLU A 213 16.76 -0.11 -14.94
C GLU A 213 15.53 0.10 -14.05
N ALA A 214 15.45 1.24 -13.36
CA ALA A 214 14.26 1.60 -12.58
C ALA A 214 13.02 1.76 -13.49
N VAL A 215 13.16 2.45 -14.63
CA VAL A 215 12.10 2.57 -15.64
C VAL A 215 11.66 1.20 -16.17
N GLN A 216 12.59 0.31 -16.48
CA GLN A 216 12.26 -1.05 -16.94
C GLN A 216 11.47 -1.85 -15.87
N LYS A 217 11.77 -1.64 -14.59
CA LYS A 217 11.01 -2.24 -13.48
C LYS A 217 9.58 -1.69 -13.40
N LEU A 218 9.38 -0.38 -13.61
CA LEU A 218 8.04 0.23 -13.70
C LEU A 218 7.26 -0.29 -14.92
N ILE A 219 7.94 -0.46 -16.07
CA ILE A 219 7.35 -1.07 -17.27
C ILE A 219 6.94 -2.52 -16.99
N ALA A 220 7.77 -3.30 -16.30
CA ALA A 220 7.45 -4.66 -15.89
C ALA A 220 6.21 -4.71 -14.96
N ALA A 221 6.11 -3.80 -14.00
CA ALA A 221 4.93 -3.67 -13.15
C ALA A 221 3.67 -3.31 -13.96
N ARG A 222 3.75 -2.36 -14.91
CA ARG A 222 2.61 -2.05 -15.79
C ARG A 222 2.23 -3.26 -16.66
N MET A 223 3.22 -3.99 -17.18
CA MET A 223 2.98 -5.16 -18.02
C MET A 223 2.24 -6.25 -17.25
N ALA A 224 2.62 -6.48 -15.99
CA ALA A 224 1.91 -7.39 -15.10
C ALA A 224 0.45 -6.98 -14.90
N ALA A 225 0.19 -5.69 -14.67
CA ALA A 225 -1.17 -5.15 -14.55
C ALA A 225 -2.00 -5.32 -15.83
N ASP A 226 -1.42 -5.01 -17.00
CA ASP A 226 -2.10 -5.15 -18.28
C ASP A 226 -2.36 -6.63 -18.62
N VAL A 227 -1.43 -7.55 -18.29
CA VAL A 227 -1.61 -9.00 -18.43
C VAL A 227 -2.72 -9.53 -17.53
N CYS A 228 -2.78 -9.05 -16.28
CA CYS A 228 -3.87 -9.35 -15.36
C CYS A 228 -5.18 -8.64 -15.70
N GLY A 229 -5.17 -7.68 -16.64
CA GLY A 229 -6.34 -6.92 -17.04
C GLY A 229 -6.89 -6.00 -15.95
N THR A 230 -6.04 -5.49 -15.05
CA THR A 230 -6.43 -4.59 -13.95
C THR A 230 -5.82 -3.19 -14.10
N PRO A 231 -6.53 -2.12 -13.69
CA PRO A 231 -6.02 -0.75 -13.75
C PRO A 231 -5.12 -0.37 -12.55
N THR A 232 -4.44 -1.36 -11.95
CA THR A 232 -3.64 -1.22 -10.72
C THR A 232 -2.68 -0.04 -10.80
N LEU A 233 -2.64 0.77 -9.73
CA LEU A 233 -1.80 1.96 -9.72
C LEU A 233 -0.32 1.58 -9.53
N VAL A 234 0.56 2.15 -10.35
CA VAL A 234 2.02 2.00 -10.24
C VAL A 234 2.59 3.29 -9.68
N ILE A 235 3.31 3.20 -8.57
CA ILE A 235 3.94 4.34 -7.90
C ILE A 235 5.45 4.21 -8.02
N ALA A 236 6.12 5.21 -8.58
CA ALA A 236 7.57 5.23 -8.69
C ALA A 236 8.18 5.97 -7.50
N ARG A 237 9.04 5.30 -6.74
CA ARG A 237 9.83 5.90 -5.68
C ARG A 237 11.28 6.11 -6.13
N THR A 238 11.84 7.27 -5.81
CA THR A 238 13.29 7.52 -5.87
C THR A 238 13.89 7.70 -4.49
N ASP A 239 15.07 7.10 -4.28
CA ASP A 239 15.87 7.20 -3.06
C ASP A 239 17.07 8.15 -3.19
N ALA A 240 17.18 8.85 -4.33
CA ALA A 240 18.34 9.67 -4.71
C ALA A 240 18.59 10.93 -3.87
N GLU A 241 17.65 11.32 -3.01
CA GLU A 241 17.88 12.42 -2.05
C GLU A 241 19.03 12.09 -1.10
N ALA A 242 19.10 10.84 -0.61
CA ALA A 242 20.09 10.41 0.37
C ALA A 242 21.08 9.36 -0.13
N ALA A 243 20.81 8.69 -1.26
CA ALA A 243 21.68 7.65 -1.81
C ALA A 243 22.88 8.25 -2.56
N ASP A 244 24.10 7.95 -2.12
CA ASP A 244 25.36 8.41 -2.72
C ASP A 244 26.13 7.32 -3.47
N LEU A 245 25.50 6.16 -3.71
CA LEU A 245 26.05 5.06 -4.50
C LEU A 245 25.14 4.70 -5.68
N LEU A 246 25.73 4.27 -6.79
CA LEU A 246 25.07 3.85 -8.02
C LEU A 246 25.78 2.61 -8.60
N THR A 247 25.05 1.65 -9.15
CA THR A 247 25.66 0.41 -9.65
C THR A 247 26.45 0.59 -10.96
N SER A 248 26.04 1.48 -11.86
CA SER A 248 26.68 1.69 -13.16
C SER A 248 26.50 3.12 -13.68
N ASP A 249 27.43 3.58 -14.51
CA ASP A 249 27.49 4.91 -15.13
C ASP A 249 26.99 4.97 -16.58
N TYR A 250 26.40 3.89 -17.11
CA TYR A 250 26.03 3.84 -18.53
C TYR A 250 24.90 4.78 -18.91
N ASP A 251 24.05 5.17 -17.95
CA ASP A 251 22.82 5.94 -18.19
C ASP A 251 23.11 7.45 -18.22
N GLU A 252 22.75 8.11 -19.33
CA GLU A 252 22.92 9.55 -19.52
C GLU A 252 22.18 10.40 -18.47
N ASN A 253 21.07 9.90 -17.92
CA ASN A 253 20.33 10.62 -16.88
C ASN A 253 21.10 10.70 -15.56
N ASP A 254 22.01 9.75 -15.32
CA ASP A 254 22.77 9.62 -14.08
C ASP A 254 24.18 10.23 -14.17
N LYS A 255 24.76 10.30 -15.36
CA LYS A 255 26.10 10.87 -15.60
C LYS A 255 26.35 12.25 -14.99
N PRO A 256 25.42 13.22 -15.02
CA PRO A 256 25.64 14.54 -14.41
C PRO A 256 25.93 14.51 -12.90
N PHE A 257 25.50 13.44 -12.22
CA PHE A 257 25.60 13.31 -10.76
C PHE A 257 26.83 12.50 -10.32
N LEU A 258 27.50 11.79 -11.22
CA LEU A 258 28.69 11.02 -10.90
C LEU A 258 29.83 11.90 -10.38
N THR A 259 30.59 11.38 -9.42
CA THR A 259 31.80 12.06 -8.91
C THR A 259 33.08 11.61 -9.61
N GLY A 260 33.04 10.48 -10.33
CA GLY A 260 34.20 9.81 -10.91
C GLY A 260 34.90 8.83 -9.96
N GLU A 261 34.48 8.73 -8.70
CA GLU A 261 35.02 7.79 -7.73
C GLU A 261 34.25 6.46 -7.72
N ARG A 262 34.93 5.38 -7.34
CA ARG A 262 34.34 4.06 -7.10
C ARG A 262 34.67 3.53 -5.70
N THR A 263 33.80 2.66 -5.18
CA THR A 263 34.01 1.92 -3.93
C THR A 263 34.74 0.60 -4.17
N ALA A 264 35.13 -0.09 -3.10
CA ALA A 264 35.80 -1.39 -3.17
C ALA A 264 34.89 -2.50 -3.75
N GLU A 265 33.58 -2.41 -3.51
CA GLU A 265 32.54 -3.27 -4.08
C GLU A 265 32.29 -2.97 -5.58
N GLY A 266 32.88 -1.88 -6.09
CA GLY A 266 32.75 -1.47 -7.48
C GLY A 266 31.60 -0.51 -7.76
N PHE A 267 30.87 -0.03 -6.75
CA PHE A 267 29.82 0.98 -6.95
C PHE A 267 30.42 2.34 -7.30
N TYR A 268 29.72 3.10 -8.12
CA TYR A 268 30.06 4.49 -8.42
C TYR A 268 29.53 5.41 -7.33
N LYS A 269 30.29 6.42 -6.96
CA LYS A 269 29.78 7.49 -6.10
C LYS A 269 28.99 8.51 -6.91
N THR A 270 27.84 8.92 -6.37
CA THR A 270 26.94 9.92 -6.97
C THR A 270 26.63 11.04 -5.99
N LYS A 271 26.38 12.25 -6.52
CA LYS A 271 25.95 13.43 -5.76
C LYS A 271 24.48 13.29 -5.41
N LYS A 272 24.21 12.77 -4.22
CA LYS A 272 22.86 12.72 -3.63
C LYS A 272 22.24 14.12 -3.48
N GLY A 273 20.92 14.19 -3.51
CA GLY A 273 20.16 15.40 -3.21
C GLY A 273 18.97 15.63 -4.14
N ILE A 274 18.33 16.79 -3.98
CA ILE A 274 17.09 17.12 -4.66
C ILE A 274 17.23 17.13 -6.19
N ASP A 275 18.37 17.56 -6.73
CA ASP A 275 18.54 17.67 -8.20
C ASP A 275 18.54 16.28 -8.87
N GLN A 276 19.20 15.29 -8.25
CA GLN A 276 19.18 13.92 -8.75
C GLN A 276 17.79 13.28 -8.59
N ALA A 277 17.13 13.54 -7.45
CA ALA A 277 15.77 13.08 -7.21
C ALA A 277 14.76 13.66 -8.22
N ILE A 278 14.85 14.96 -8.54
CA ILE A 278 14.01 15.61 -9.56
C ILE A 278 14.28 14.99 -10.93
N SER A 279 15.55 14.83 -11.32
CA SER A 279 15.94 14.23 -12.61
C SER A 279 15.29 12.85 -12.80
N ARG A 280 15.41 11.99 -11.78
CA ARG A 280 14.83 10.64 -11.78
C ARG A 280 13.30 10.66 -11.76
N ALA A 281 12.69 11.52 -10.94
CA ALA A 281 11.24 11.67 -10.88
C ALA A 281 10.62 12.06 -12.23
N ILE A 282 11.27 12.96 -12.97
CA ILE A 282 10.87 13.34 -14.33
C ILE A 282 10.97 12.14 -15.28
N ALA A 283 12.08 11.39 -15.24
CA ALA A 283 12.24 10.19 -16.06
C ALA A 283 11.16 9.12 -15.77
N TYR A 284 10.74 8.97 -14.51
CA TYR A 284 9.76 7.97 -14.08
C TYR A 284 8.31 8.37 -14.36
N ALA A 285 8.02 9.67 -14.45
CA ALA A 285 6.66 10.20 -14.50
C ALA A 285 5.80 9.65 -15.65
N HIS A 286 6.40 9.24 -16.77
CA HIS A 286 5.65 8.61 -17.86
C HIS A 286 5.24 7.16 -17.61
N TYR A 287 5.91 6.48 -16.68
CA TYR A 287 5.74 5.04 -16.44
C TYR A 287 5.02 4.76 -15.11
N ALA A 288 4.70 5.80 -14.35
CA ALA A 288 4.00 5.72 -13.07
C ALA A 288 2.81 6.67 -13.00
N ASP A 289 1.81 6.26 -12.23
CA ASP A 289 0.61 7.03 -11.92
C ASP A 289 0.93 8.12 -10.88
N LEU A 290 1.75 7.79 -9.89
CA LEU A 290 2.28 8.71 -8.89
C LEU A 290 3.81 8.61 -8.79
N VAL A 291 4.45 9.71 -8.41
CA VAL A 291 5.89 9.75 -8.11
C VAL A 291 6.13 10.15 -6.66
N TRP A 292 7.09 9.49 -6.02
CA TRP A 292 7.47 9.68 -4.62
C TRP A 292 9.00 9.88 -4.55
N CYS A 293 9.44 10.91 -3.82
CA CYS A 293 10.82 11.05 -3.38
C CYS A 293 10.89 10.78 -1.88
N GLU A 294 11.77 9.87 -1.45
CA GLU A 294 12.11 9.78 -0.03
C GLU A 294 12.91 11.02 0.40
N THR A 295 12.75 11.47 1.66
CA THR A 295 13.44 12.67 2.18
C THR A 295 14.05 12.41 3.56
N GLY A 296 15.14 13.13 3.88
CA GLY A 296 15.77 13.05 5.20
C GLY A 296 15.02 13.76 6.34
N THR A 297 14.13 14.72 6.04
CA THR A 297 13.36 15.50 7.02
C THR A 297 11.94 15.82 6.51
N PRO A 298 10.99 16.15 7.41
CA PRO A 298 9.66 16.62 7.01
C PRO A 298 9.74 18.12 6.67
N ASP A 299 10.05 18.44 5.41
CA ASP A 299 10.28 19.83 4.94
C ASP A 299 9.33 20.21 3.78
N LEU A 300 8.44 21.16 4.04
CA LEU A 300 7.49 21.68 3.04
C LEU A 300 8.16 22.50 1.93
N GLU A 301 9.33 23.11 2.17
CA GLU A 301 10.09 23.82 1.15
C GLU A 301 10.71 22.85 0.16
N PHE A 302 11.32 21.77 0.67
CA PHE A 302 11.82 20.67 -0.15
C PHE A 302 10.69 20.08 -1.01
N ALA A 303 9.57 19.75 -0.37
CA ALA A 303 8.41 19.18 -1.03
C ALA A 303 7.88 20.09 -2.15
N ARG A 304 7.79 21.39 -1.91
CA ARG A 304 7.35 22.36 -2.92
C ARG A 304 8.29 22.41 -4.12
N LYS A 305 9.61 22.53 -3.88
CA LYS A 305 10.62 22.57 -4.96
C LYS A 305 10.57 21.32 -5.83
N PHE A 306 10.46 20.15 -5.21
CA PHE A 306 10.32 18.89 -5.93
C PHE A 306 9.04 18.87 -6.78
N ALA A 307 7.90 19.23 -6.19
CA ALA A 307 6.62 19.24 -6.87
C ALA A 307 6.61 20.22 -8.06
N GLU A 308 7.05 21.46 -7.86
CA GLU A 308 7.13 22.48 -8.91
C GLU A 308 8.02 22.03 -10.07
N ALA A 309 9.18 21.43 -9.78
CA ALA A 309 10.09 20.95 -10.82
C ALA A 309 9.51 19.79 -11.64
N VAL A 310 8.85 18.82 -10.97
CA VAL A 310 8.16 17.72 -11.65
C VAL A 310 6.99 18.25 -12.47
N HIS A 311 6.17 19.14 -11.93
CA HIS A 311 5.00 19.71 -12.62
C HIS A 311 5.36 20.63 -13.76
N LYS A 312 6.54 21.26 -13.74
CA LYS A 312 7.05 22.04 -14.88
C LYS A 312 7.21 21.18 -16.14
N VAL A 313 7.58 19.90 -15.98
CA VAL A 313 7.75 18.96 -17.11
C VAL A 313 6.51 18.10 -17.32
N HIS A 314 5.84 17.69 -16.24
CA HIS A 314 4.63 16.88 -16.23
C HIS A 314 3.51 17.56 -15.43
N PRO A 315 2.84 18.57 -16.00
CA PRO A 315 1.77 19.29 -15.32
C PRO A 315 0.69 18.35 -14.78
N GLY A 316 0.37 18.49 -13.48
CA GLY A 316 -0.64 17.67 -12.82
C GLY A 316 -0.24 16.23 -12.50
N LYS A 317 1.04 15.85 -12.68
CA LYS A 317 1.53 14.54 -12.23
C LYS A 317 1.30 14.39 -10.72
N MET A 318 0.52 13.41 -10.32
CA MET A 318 0.24 13.16 -8.91
C MET A 318 1.50 12.70 -8.18
N LEU A 319 1.65 13.16 -6.95
CA LEU A 319 2.80 12.84 -6.11
C LEU A 319 2.36 12.06 -4.87
N ALA A 320 3.28 11.32 -4.27
CA ALA A 320 3.07 10.68 -2.99
C ALA A 320 4.14 11.09 -1.97
N TYR A 321 3.75 11.15 -0.69
CA TYR A 321 4.61 11.62 0.40
C TYR A 321 4.57 10.67 1.60
N ASN A 322 5.74 10.26 2.06
CA ASN A 322 5.90 9.51 3.30
C ASN A 322 6.01 10.46 4.51
N CYS A 323 4.97 10.52 5.33
CA CYS A 323 4.99 11.17 6.63
C CYS A 323 5.69 10.24 7.65
N SER A 324 6.99 10.05 7.47
CA SER A 324 7.76 8.98 8.11
C SER A 324 7.86 9.12 9.64
N PRO A 325 7.63 8.04 10.40
CA PRO A 325 7.99 7.96 11.83
C PRO A 325 9.50 7.96 12.09
N SER A 326 10.33 7.73 11.07
CA SER A 326 11.79 7.88 11.19
C SER A 326 12.19 9.35 11.39
N PHE A 327 11.29 10.30 11.16
CA PHE A 327 11.48 11.70 11.54
C PHE A 327 11.20 11.91 13.02
N ASN A 328 12.07 12.66 13.69
CA ASN A 328 11.69 13.31 14.95
C ASN A 328 10.91 14.58 14.61
N TRP A 329 9.58 14.47 14.52
CA TRP A 329 8.68 15.55 14.08
C TRP A 329 8.85 16.83 14.88
N LYS A 330 8.84 16.74 16.22
CA LYS A 330 8.95 17.88 17.13
C LYS A 330 10.34 18.52 17.19
N LYS A 331 11.38 17.78 16.82
CA LYS A 331 12.73 18.35 16.64
C LYS A 331 12.81 19.21 15.38
N ASN A 332 12.02 18.91 14.35
CA ASN A 332 12.10 19.58 13.05
C ASN A 332 11.05 20.68 12.88
N LEU A 333 9.86 20.52 13.48
CA LEU A 333 8.70 21.36 13.21
C LEU A 333 7.97 21.77 14.50
N ASP A 334 7.35 22.96 14.46
CA ASP A 334 6.39 23.42 15.46
C ASP A 334 4.99 22.79 15.26
N ASP A 335 4.13 22.90 16.27
CA ASP A 335 2.76 22.34 16.23
C ASP A 335 1.92 22.93 15.11
N ALA A 336 2.06 24.22 14.84
CA ALA A 336 1.30 24.90 13.81
C ALA A 336 1.61 24.35 12.41
N THR A 337 2.88 24.03 12.17
CA THR A 337 3.36 23.43 10.91
C THR A 337 2.97 21.97 10.82
N ILE A 338 3.11 21.19 11.90
CA ILE A 338 2.66 19.79 11.95
C ILE A 338 1.15 19.71 11.63
N ALA A 339 0.33 20.57 12.23
CA ALA A 339 -1.12 20.57 12.07
C ALA A 339 -1.58 20.83 10.62
N LYS A 340 -0.83 21.64 9.86
CA LYS A 340 -1.15 21.94 8.45
C LYS A 340 -0.36 21.10 7.43
N PHE A 341 0.60 20.28 7.87
CA PHE A 341 1.60 19.65 7.01
C PHE A 341 0.97 18.89 5.83
N GLN A 342 0.04 17.97 6.11
CA GLN A 342 -0.61 17.16 5.06
C GLN A 342 -1.49 18.00 4.12
N LYS A 343 -2.13 19.05 4.64
CA LYS A 343 -2.96 19.95 3.85
C LYS A 343 -2.12 20.75 2.85
N GLU A 344 -0.99 21.29 3.30
CA GLU A 344 -0.03 22.00 2.45
C GLU A 344 0.54 21.08 1.37
N LEU A 345 0.93 19.84 1.74
CA LEU A 345 1.35 18.83 0.77
C LEU A 345 0.26 18.53 -0.28
N GLY A 346 -1.00 18.40 0.14
CA GLY A 346 -2.13 18.17 -0.76
C GLY A 346 -2.28 19.28 -1.80
N ALA A 347 -2.10 20.54 -1.39
CA ALA A 347 -2.12 21.70 -2.29
C ALA A 347 -0.97 21.71 -3.30
N MET A 348 0.17 21.08 -2.98
CA MET A 348 1.32 20.93 -3.88
C MET A 348 1.18 19.73 -4.84
N GLY A 349 0.09 18.95 -4.76
CA GLY A 349 -0.15 17.79 -5.62
C GLY A 349 0.29 16.45 -5.04
N TYR A 350 0.66 16.39 -3.75
CA TYR A 350 0.85 15.12 -3.03
C TYR A 350 -0.51 14.51 -2.67
N LYS A 351 -1.07 13.77 -3.63
CA LYS A 351 -2.42 13.19 -3.57
C LYS A 351 -2.52 11.93 -2.73
N TYR A 352 -1.40 11.26 -2.48
CA TYR A 352 -1.34 10.09 -1.60
C TYR A 352 -0.30 10.29 -0.51
N GLN A 353 -0.71 10.27 0.75
CA GLN A 353 0.15 10.56 1.90
C GLN A 353 -0.01 9.45 2.93
N PHE A 354 1.10 9.00 3.53
CA PHE A 354 1.05 7.82 4.40
C PHE A 354 2.07 7.87 5.51
N ILE A 355 1.71 7.34 6.67
CA ILE A 355 2.64 7.10 7.78
C ILE A 355 3.07 5.64 7.74
N THR A 356 4.29 5.37 7.26
CA THR A 356 4.77 4.01 6.97
C THR A 356 4.74 3.06 8.16
N LEU A 357 5.13 3.52 9.35
CA LEU A 357 5.34 2.66 10.54
C LEU A 357 4.28 2.84 11.63
N ALA A 358 3.13 3.43 11.30
CA ALA A 358 2.07 3.73 12.27
C ALA A 358 1.58 2.49 13.05
N GLY A 359 1.27 1.40 12.33
CA GLY A 359 0.76 0.17 12.92
C GLY A 359 1.69 -0.42 13.98
N ILE A 360 2.97 -0.57 13.66
CA ILE A 360 3.93 -1.20 14.57
C ILE A 360 4.27 -0.31 15.77
N HIS A 361 4.45 1.00 15.59
CA HIS A 361 4.68 1.93 16.69
C HIS A 361 3.48 1.95 17.65
N SER A 362 2.26 2.01 17.11
CA SER A 362 1.05 1.97 17.92
C SER A 362 0.94 0.64 18.67
N MET A 363 1.16 -0.49 18.00
CA MET A 363 0.99 -1.81 18.60
C MET A 363 2.02 -2.10 19.70
N TRP A 364 3.31 -1.92 19.39
CA TRP A 364 4.39 -2.27 20.33
C TRP A 364 4.44 -1.32 21.53
N PHE A 365 4.19 -0.02 21.33
CA PHE A 365 4.15 0.94 22.44
C PHE A 365 3.04 0.63 23.44
N ASN A 366 1.80 0.41 22.95
CA ASN A 366 0.67 0.13 23.85
C ASN A 366 0.85 -1.21 24.59
N MET A 367 1.46 -2.22 23.95
CA MET A 367 1.78 -3.48 24.63
C MET A 367 2.86 -3.29 25.70
N PHE A 368 3.91 -2.51 25.42
CA PHE A 368 4.96 -2.20 26.40
C PHE A 368 4.40 -1.45 27.61
N ASP A 369 3.63 -0.39 27.38
CA ASP A 369 3.02 0.44 28.43
C ASP A 369 2.02 -0.35 29.30
N LEU A 370 1.22 -1.23 28.69
CA LEU A 370 0.35 -2.15 29.42
C LEU A 370 1.16 -3.13 30.26
N ALA A 371 2.16 -3.79 29.66
CA ALA A 371 2.95 -4.82 30.34
C ALA A 371 3.71 -4.25 31.55
N GLN A 372 4.25 -3.03 31.43
CA GLN A 372 4.96 -2.36 32.52
C GLN A 372 4.09 -2.16 33.76
N ASP A 373 2.84 -1.74 33.57
CA ASP A 373 1.89 -1.54 34.66
C ASP A 373 1.27 -2.86 35.14
N TYR A 374 1.02 -3.79 34.22
CA TYR A 374 0.43 -5.09 34.54
C TYR A 374 1.35 -5.92 35.46
N VAL A 375 2.67 -5.87 35.24
CA VAL A 375 3.65 -6.51 36.15
C VAL A 375 3.57 -5.95 37.57
N GLN A 376 3.20 -4.69 37.75
CA GLN A 376 3.17 -4.02 39.05
C GLN A 376 1.81 -4.13 39.76
N ARG A 377 0.71 -4.00 39.00
CA ARG A 377 -0.65 -3.81 39.55
C ARG A 377 -1.68 -4.81 39.01
N GLY A 378 -1.25 -5.78 38.20
CA GLY A 378 -2.09 -6.83 37.63
C GLY A 378 -3.32 -6.28 36.92
N MET A 379 -4.48 -6.84 37.24
CA MET A 379 -5.75 -6.52 36.57
C MET A 379 -6.13 -5.05 36.61
N SER A 380 -5.69 -4.28 37.61
CA SER A 380 -5.97 -2.83 37.66
C SER A 380 -5.42 -2.12 36.40
N ALA A 381 -4.23 -2.52 35.94
CA ALA A 381 -3.63 -1.96 34.73
C ALA A 381 -4.42 -2.34 33.47
N TYR A 382 -4.90 -3.59 33.38
CA TYR A 382 -5.69 -4.05 32.24
C TYR A 382 -7.04 -3.32 32.15
N VAL A 383 -7.75 -3.19 33.29
CA VAL A 383 -9.02 -2.47 33.35
C VAL A 383 -8.83 -0.99 32.97
N GLU A 384 -7.85 -0.32 33.55
CA GLU A 384 -7.59 1.11 33.37
C GLU A 384 -7.07 1.45 31.97
N LYS A 385 -6.14 0.66 31.41
CA LYS A 385 -5.46 0.99 30.14
C LYS A 385 -6.12 0.38 28.91
N VAL A 386 -6.91 -0.68 29.05
CA VAL A 386 -7.52 -1.40 27.92
C VAL A 386 -9.04 -1.39 28.03
N GLN A 387 -9.60 -2.02 29.07
CA GLN A 387 -11.03 -2.32 29.10
C GLN A 387 -11.92 -1.07 29.17
N GLU A 388 -11.65 -0.16 30.11
CA GLU A 388 -12.41 1.10 30.24
C GLU A 388 -12.26 2.01 29.01
N PRO A 389 -11.06 2.21 28.44
CA PRO A 389 -10.90 2.91 27.16
C PRO A 389 -11.65 2.29 25.99
N GLU A 390 -11.69 0.95 25.90
CA GLU A 390 -12.45 0.24 24.86
C GLU A 390 -13.96 0.46 25.01
N PHE A 391 -14.49 0.38 26.23
CA PHE A 391 -15.90 0.71 26.52
C PHE A 391 -16.23 2.15 26.17
N ALA A 392 -15.39 3.11 26.58
CA ALA A 392 -15.56 4.52 26.26
C ALA A 392 -15.44 4.82 24.74
N ALA A 393 -14.80 3.94 23.96
CA ALA A 393 -14.66 4.09 22.52
C ALA A 393 -15.89 3.60 21.72
N ARG A 394 -16.86 2.93 22.35
CA ARG A 394 -18.07 2.41 21.69
C ARG A 394 -18.85 3.48 20.95
N ASP A 395 -19.07 4.63 21.59
CA ASP A 395 -19.79 5.77 21.01
C ASP A 395 -19.08 6.39 19.80
N ARG A 396 -17.79 6.07 19.63
CA ARG A 396 -16.96 6.49 18.49
C ARG A 396 -16.88 5.43 17.39
N GLY A 397 -17.62 4.32 17.50
CA GLY A 397 -17.67 3.24 16.51
C GLY A 397 -16.70 2.07 16.75
N TYR A 398 -16.06 2.00 17.92
CA TYR A 398 -15.26 0.83 18.30
C TYR A 398 -16.15 -0.32 18.77
N THR A 399 -15.89 -1.55 18.28
CA THR A 399 -16.80 -2.70 18.54
C THR A 399 -16.08 -3.97 19.00
N PHE A 400 -14.76 -3.96 19.13
CA PHE A 400 -14.01 -5.15 19.58
C PHE A 400 -14.13 -5.43 21.09
N VAL A 401 -14.73 -4.51 21.86
CA VAL A 401 -15.31 -4.81 23.18
C VAL A 401 -16.14 -6.10 23.19
N SER A 402 -16.86 -6.36 22.10
CA SER A 402 -17.58 -7.60 21.82
C SER A 402 -16.75 -8.44 20.86
N HIS A 403 -15.63 -8.96 21.36
CA HIS A 403 -14.59 -9.58 20.57
C HIS A 403 -15.05 -10.85 19.83
N GLN A 404 -16.01 -11.61 20.39
CA GLN A 404 -16.61 -12.78 19.73
C GLN A 404 -17.43 -12.33 18.51
N GLN A 405 -18.25 -11.30 18.66
CA GLN A 405 -18.99 -10.73 17.53
C GLN A 405 -18.06 -10.14 16.46
N GLU A 406 -16.99 -9.42 16.85
CA GLU A 406 -16.08 -8.79 15.88
C GLU A 406 -15.38 -9.82 14.98
N VAL A 407 -15.00 -10.97 15.52
CA VAL A 407 -14.34 -12.03 14.76
C VAL A 407 -15.33 -12.95 14.02
N GLY A 408 -16.63 -12.70 14.18
CA GLY A 408 -17.69 -13.34 13.40
C GLY A 408 -18.31 -14.58 14.01
N THR A 409 -18.23 -14.77 15.33
CA THR A 409 -18.91 -15.90 16.01
C THR A 409 -20.40 -15.95 15.65
N GLY A 410 -21.10 -14.82 15.70
CA GLY A 410 -22.51 -14.74 15.29
C GLY A 410 -22.76 -15.03 13.81
N TYR A 411 -21.83 -14.63 12.92
CA TYR A 411 -21.93 -14.98 11.50
C TYR A 411 -21.86 -16.51 11.30
N PHE A 412 -20.94 -17.19 12.00
CA PHE A 412 -20.81 -18.63 11.89
C PHE A 412 -21.96 -19.40 12.57
N ASP A 413 -22.57 -18.84 13.61
CA ASP A 413 -23.80 -19.37 14.20
C ASP A 413 -24.96 -19.33 13.20
N GLU A 414 -25.12 -18.23 12.45
CA GLU A 414 -26.11 -18.12 11.37
C GLU A 414 -25.85 -19.13 10.26
N VAL A 415 -24.60 -19.27 9.82
CA VAL A 415 -24.20 -20.31 8.84
C VAL A 415 -24.57 -21.70 9.33
N THR A 416 -24.26 -22.02 10.59
CA THR A 416 -24.60 -23.32 11.19
C THR A 416 -26.11 -23.54 11.24
N THR A 417 -26.85 -22.51 11.66
CA THR A 417 -28.31 -22.53 11.76
C THR A 417 -28.96 -22.79 10.41
N VAL A 418 -28.49 -22.13 9.35
CA VAL A 418 -28.97 -22.35 7.97
C VAL A 418 -28.65 -23.77 7.50
N ILE A 419 -27.41 -24.24 7.67
CA ILE A 419 -27.00 -25.59 7.25
C ILE A 419 -27.82 -26.68 7.94
N GLN A 420 -28.15 -26.49 9.23
CA GLN A 420 -28.88 -27.46 10.05
C GLN A 420 -30.40 -27.24 10.08
N GLY A 421 -30.94 -26.31 9.28
CA GLY A 421 -32.38 -26.04 9.21
C GLY A 421 -32.99 -25.54 10.52
N GLY A 422 -32.26 -24.74 11.30
CA GLY A 422 -32.75 -24.06 12.50
C GLY A 422 -32.74 -24.89 13.79
N LYS A 423 -32.07 -26.05 13.81
CA LYS A 423 -32.12 -27.01 14.94
C LYS A 423 -30.81 -27.19 15.71
N SER A 424 -29.81 -26.35 15.45
CA SER A 424 -28.51 -26.47 16.13
C SER A 424 -28.66 -26.22 17.62
N SER A 425 -28.13 -27.13 18.45
CA SER A 425 -28.03 -26.97 19.90
C SER A 425 -26.64 -26.51 20.35
N VAL A 426 -25.76 -26.16 19.41
CA VAL A 426 -24.33 -25.86 19.65
C VAL A 426 -23.91 -24.51 19.06
N THR A 427 -24.84 -23.55 18.99
CA THR A 427 -24.52 -22.15 18.66
C THR A 427 -23.68 -21.52 19.78
N ALA A 428 -22.73 -20.68 19.43
CA ALA A 428 -21.68 -20.21 20.32
C ALA A 428 -21.99 -18.91 21.07
N LEU A 429 -22.84 -18.01 20.53
CA LEU A 429 -23.19 -16.76 21.20
C LEU A 429 -24.21 -16.93 22.33
N THR A 430 -25.21 -17.80 22.15
CA THR A 430 -26.28 -18.02 23.13
C THR A 430 -25.70 -18.60 24.43
N GLY A 431 -25.82 -17.85 25.53
CA GLY A 431 -25.26 -18.22 26.84
C GLY A 431 -23.77 -17.92 27.00
N SER A 432 -23.18 -17.09 26.13
CA SER A 432 -21.81 -16.63 26.26
C SER A 432 -21.69 -15.50 27.28
N THR A 433 -20.53 -15.37 27.94
CA THR A 433 -20.27 -14.24 28.85
C THR A 433 -20.31 -12.88 28.14
N GLU A 434 -20.06 -12.86 26.82
CA GLU A 434 -20.20 -11.66 26.00
C GLU A 434 -21.67 -11.19 25.94
N GLU A 435 -22.62 -12.11 25.76
CA GLU A 435 -24.05 -11.80 25.77
C GLU A 435 -24.51 -11.27 27.14
N GLU A 436 -23.96 -11.79 28.23
CA GLU A 436 -24.38 -11.46 29.60
C GLU A 436 -23.74 -10.20 30.19
N GLN A 437 -22.51 -9.84 29.77
CA GLN A 437 -21.68 -8.84 30.48
C GLN A 437 -21.30 -7.63 29.63
N PHE A 438 -21.54 -7.63 28.31
CA PHE A 438 -21.00 -6.61 27.39
C PHE A 438 -22.08 -5.80 26.66
N HIS A 439 -23.18 -5.42 27.34
CA HIS A 439 -24.25 -4.54 26.81
C HIS A 439 -23.80 -3.12 26.51
#